data_AF-A0A9P9TSM6-F1
#
_entry.id   AF-A0A9P9TSM6-F1
#
_cell.length_a   1.000
_cell.length_b   1.000
_cell.length_c   1.000
_cell.angle_alpha   90.00
_cell.angle_beta   90.00
_cell.angle_gamma   90.00
#
_symmetry.space_group_name_H-M   'P 1'
#
loop_
_entity.id
_entity.type
_entity.pdbx_description
1 polymer ?
#
loop_
_entity_poly.entity_id
_entity_poly.type
_entity_poly.pdbx_seq_one_letter_code
_entity_poly.pdbx_strand_id
1 'polypeptide(L)'
;MNDNRRIRLVGRDAHLYLNVVVLLLCWEKEMEGCWSDVKSLENVFSLDYRFETSIFQIPERNSEKAVLNRLTKIKEKSLERDSLLIVGYTGHGGVSRDQRFMVSAFEV
;
A
#
# COMPACT_ATOMS: atom_id res chain seq x y z
N MET A 1 23.70 40.16 1.95
CA MET A 1 23.72 38.69 2.09
C MET A 1 22.34 38.17 1.74
N ASN A 2 22.14 37.72 0.50
CA ASN A 2 20.91 37.03 0.09
C ASN A 2 21.32 35.63 -0.36
N ASP A 3 21.02 34.63 0.47
CA ASP A 3 21.23 33.21 0.20
C ASP A 3 20.14 32.73 -0.77
N ASN A 4 20.39 32.90 -2.07
CA ASN A 4 19.57 32.33 -3.14
C ASN A 4 19.87 30.82 -3.26
N ARG A 5 19.33 30.01 -2.35
CA ARG A 5 19.26 28.56 -2.56
C ARG A 5 18.24 28.26 -3.65
N ARG A 6 18.70 28.33 -4.90
CA ARG A 6 18.02 27.69 -6.03
C ARG A 6 17.89 26.20 -5.71
N ILE A 7 16.69 25.79 -5.34
CA ILE A 7 16.27 24.38 -5.42
C ILE A 7 16.37 24.02 -6.90
N ARG A 8 17.47 23.34 -7.28
CA ARG A 8 17.58 22.72 -8.60
C ARG A 8 16.55 21.59 -8.60
N LEU A 9 15.45 21.79 -9.31
CA LEU A 9 14.61 20.69 -9.77
C LEU A 9 15.50 19.83 -10.68
N VAL A 10 16.08 18.78 -10.10
CA VAL A 10 16.78 17.73 -10.85
C VAL A 10 15.74 17.14 -11.81
N GLY A 11 16.13 17.00 -13.07
CA GLY A 11 15.25 16.74 -14.21
C GLY A 11 14.29 15.56 -14.03
N ARG A 12 13.17 15.66 -14.76
CA ARG A 12 12.01 14.75 -14.80
C ARG A 12 12.26 13.32 -15.32
N ASP A 13 13.50 12.83 -15.34
CA ASP A 13 13.85 11.55 -16.01
C ASP A 13 14.72 10.62 -15.15
N ALA A 14 14.36 10.43 -13.88
CA ALA A 14 14.89 9.33 -13.09
C ALA A 14 13.75 8.67 -12.34
N HIS A 15 13.34 7.48 -12.79
CA HIS A 15 12.60 6.56 -11.93
C HIS A 15 13.51 6.27 -10.73
N LEU A 16 13.28 6.99 -9.61
CA LEU A 16 14.08 6.88 -8.38
C LEU A 16 14.09 5.46 -7.81
N TYR A 17 13.12 4.65 -8.23
CA TYR A 17 12.97 3.27 -7.85
C TYR A 17 12.97 2.40 -9.11
N LEU A 18 13.86 1.40 -9.12
CA LEU A 18 13.96 0.40 -10.19
C LEU A 18 12.90 -0.69 -10.02
N ASN A 19 12.54 -0.98 -8.76
CA ASN A 19 11.56 -1.99 -8.40
C ASN A 19 10.48 -1.36 -7.53
N VAL A 20 9.22 -1.43 -7.95
CA VAL A 20 8.08 -0.99 -7.14
C VAL A 20 7.17 -2.18 -6.90
N VAL A 21 6.97 -2.50 -5.62
CA VAL A 21 6.10 -3.57 -5.16
C VAL A 21 4.92 -2.96 -4.42
N VAL A 22 3.71 -3.39 -4.74
CA VAL A 22 2.47 -2.87 -4.17
C VAL A 22 1.69 -4.01 -3.50
N LEU A 23 1.37 -3.82 -2.22
CA LEU A 23 0.39 -4.64 -1.50
C LEU A 23 -0.87 -3.85 -1.28
N LEU A 24 -1.99 -4.31 -1.82
CA LEU A 24 -3.31 -3.76 -1.54
C LEU A 24 -4.04 -4.67 -0.56
N LEU A 25 -4.48 -4.10 0.56
CA LEU A 25 -5.16 -4.79 1.64
C LEU A 25 -6.65 -4.46 1.58
N CYS A 26 -7.50 -5.47 1.62
CA CYS A 26 -8.96 -5.32 1.75
C CYS A 26 -9.48 -6.52 2.56
N TRP A 27 -10.54 -6.37 3.35
CA TRP A 27 -11.08 -7.52 4.08
C TRP A 27 -11.82 -8.48 3.15
N GLU A 28 -11.75 -9.77 3.45
CA GLU A 28 -12.43 -10.82 2.68
C GLU A 28 -13.96 -10.60 2.60
N LYS A 29 -14.58 -10.09 3.68
CA LYS A 29 -16.04 -9.82 3.75
C LYS A 29 -16.42 -8.35 3.57
N GLU A 30 -15.56 -7.53 2.98
CA GLU A 30 -15.92 -6.14 2.68
C GLU A 30 -17.02 -6.03 1.63
N MET A 31 -17.71 -4.89 1.62
CA MET A 31 -18.78 -4.61 0.65
C MET A 31 -18.23 -4.48 -0.79
N GLU A 32 -19.09 -4.71 -1.79
CA GLU A 32 -18.70 -4.68 -3.21
C GLU A 32 -17.98 -3.39 -3.62
N GLY A 33 -18.30 -2.25 -3.00
CA GLY A 33 -17.63 -0.97 -3.24
C GLY A 33 -16.13 -0.98 -2.95
N CYS A 34 -15.72 -1.54 -1.80
CA CYS A 34 -14.31 -1.64 -1.43
C CYS A 34 -13.53 -2.53 -2.40
N TRP A 35 -14.14 -3.62 -2.86
CA TRP A 35 -13.55 -4.50 -3.86
C TRP A 35 -13.39 -3.83 -5.22
N SER A 36 -14.37 -3.05 -5.66
CA SER A 36 -14.28 -2.26 -6.90
C SER A 36 -13.13 -1.26 -6.86
N ASP A 37 -12.98 -0.55 -5.74
CA ASP A 37 -11.90 0.43 -5.55
C ASP A 37 -10.52 -0.24 -5.54
N VAL A 38 -10.37 -1.35 -4.80
CA VAL A 38 -9.10 -2.07 -4.73
C VAL A 38 -8.70 -2.65 -6.09
N LYS A 39 -9.67 -3.11 -6.89
CA LYS A 39 -9.44 -3.61 -8.25
C LYS A 39 -9.10 -2.51 -9.24
N SER A 40 -9.75 -1.36 -9.13
CA SER A 40 -9.42 -0.19 -9.94
C SER A 40 -8.00 0.28 -9.66
N LEU A 41 -7.60 0.29 -8.39
CA LEU A 41 -6.25 0.66 -7.98
C LEU A 41 -5.19 -0.38 -8.40
N GLU A 42 -5.51 -1.68 -8.31
CA GLU A 42 -4.67 -2.76 -8.86
C GLU A 42 -4.41 -2.56 -10.36
N ASN A 43 -5.45 -2.23 -11.13
CA ASN A 43 -5.32 -1.99 -12.57
C ASN A 43 -4.41 -0.79 -12.86
N VAL A 44 -4.57 0.33 -12.15
CA VAL A 44 -3.70 1.49 -12.33
C VAL A 44 -2.24 1.12 -12.06
N PHE A 45 -1.94 0.50 -10.91
CA PHE A 45 -0.56 0.17 -10.56
C PHE A 45 0.06 -0.88 -11.50
N SER A 46 -0.70 -1.91 -11.89
CA SER A 46 -0.18 -3.01 -12.71
C SER A 46 -0.16 -2.71 -14.21
N LEU A 47 -1.15 -1.99 -14.74
CA LEU A 47 -1.29 -1.74 -16.18
C LEU A 47 -0.62 -0.44 -16.59
N ASP A 48 -0.89 0.66 -15.88
CA ASP A 48 -0.41 1.99 -16.26
C ASP A 48 1.04 2.20 -15.79
N TYR A 49 1.33 1.78 -14.55
CA TYR A 49 2.66 1.96 -13.95
C TYR A 49 3.58 0.73 -14.01
N ARG A 50 3.05 -0.44 -14.39
CA ARG A 50 3.80 -1.71 -14.49
C ARG A 50 4.48 -2.15 -13.18
N PHE A 51 3.91 -1.80 -12.03
CA PHE A 51 4.42 -2.22 -10.72
C PHE A 51 4.01 -3.66 -10.38
N GLU A 52 4.85 -4.38 -9.63
CA GLU A 52 4.47 -5.69 -9.09
C GLU A 52 3.39 -5.51 -8.04
N THR A 53 2.14 -5.76 -8.40
CA THR A 53 0.98 -5.48 -7.55
C THR A 53 0.32 -6.77 -7.11
N SER A 54 -0.10 -6.83 -5.85
CA SER A 54 -0.88 -7.94 -5.32
C SER A 54 -1.95 -7.46 -4.34
N ILE A 55 -3.13 -8.06 -4.40
CA ILE A 55 -4.18 -7.88 -3.40
C ILE A 55 -4.07 -8.99 -2.36
N PHE A 56 -4.20 -8.63 -1.08
CA PHE A 56 -4.33 -9.56 0.02
C PHE A 56 -5.65 -9.34 0.74
N GLN A 57 -6.44 -10.41 0.78
CA GLN A 57 -7.72 -10.43 1.48
C GLN A 57 -7.45 -10.70 2.97
N ILE A 58 -7.80 -9.76 3.84
CA ILE A 58 -7.63 -9.90 5.28
C ILE A 58 -8.70 -10.88 5.78
N PRO A 59 -8.33 -12.03 6.36
CA PRO A 59 -9.29 -12.99 6.88
C PRO A 59 -9.91 -12.46 8.18
N GLU A 60 -11.15 -12.83 8.47
CA GLU A 60 -11.81 -12.45 9.73
C GLU A 60 -11.12 -13.05 10.96
N ARG A 61 -10.59 -14.27 10.83
CA ARG A 61 -9.95 -15.01 11.91
C ARG A 61 -8.43 -14.89 11.81
N ASN A 62 -7.77 -14.62 12.94
CA ASN A 62 -6.32 -14.43 13.01
C ASN A 62 -5.80 -13.33 12.06
N SER A 63 -6.61 -12.29 11.83
CA SER A 63 -6.35 -11.18 10.90
C SER A 63 -4.99 -10.54 11.13
N GLU A 64 -4.67 -10.16 12.37
CA GLU A 64 -3.40 -9.54 12.75
C GLU A 64 -2.21 -10.39 12.34
N LYS A 65 -2.20 -11.68 12.74
CA LYS A 65 -1.13 -12.62 12.38
C LYS A 65 -1.00 -12.77 10.86
N ALA A 66 -2.13 -12.86 10.16
CA ALA A 66 -2.15 -13.02 8.71
C ALA A 66 -1.57 -11.78 7.99
N VAL A 67 -1.95 -10.58 8.42
CA VAL A 67 -1.43 -9.31 7.89
C VAL A 67 0.05 -9.15 8.18
N LEU A 68 0.51 -9.40 9.41
CA LEU A 68 1.92 -9.31 9.77
C LEU A 68 2.78 -10.29 8.94
N ASN A 69 2.31 -11.53 8.76
CA ASN A 69 2.98 -12.51 7.92
C ASN A 69 3.07 -12.03 6.46
N ARG A 70 1.97 -11.47 5.91
CA ARG A 70 1.95 -10.94 4.54
C ARG A 70 2.90 -9.76 4.38
N LEU A 71 2.90 -8.83 5.32
CA LEU A 71 3.79 -7.66 5.32
C LEU A 71 5.26 -8.07 5.40
N THR A 72 5.58 -9.07 6.23
CA THR A 72 6.94 -9.61 6.36
C THR A 72 7.39 -10.20 5.02
N LYS A 73 6.57 -11.06 4.42
CA LYS A 73 6.87 -11.69 3.13
C LYS A 73 7.04 -10.69 1.98
N ILE A 74 6.23 -9.62 1.94
CA ILE A 74 6.38 -8.63 0.87
C ILE A 74 7.56 -7.68 1.11
N LYS A 75 7.85 -7.36 2.37
CA LYS A 75 9.02 -6.57 2.73
C LYS A 75 10.30 -7.25 2.24
N GLU A 76 10.41 -8.56 2.42
CA GLU A 76 11.55 -9.36 1.92
C GLU A 76 11.76 -9.20 0.41
N LYS A 77 10.67 -9.15 -0.38
CA LYS A 77 10.74 -8.89 -1.83
C LYS A 77 11.25 -7.49 -2.16
N SER A 78 10.90 -6.50 -1.35
CA SER A 78 11.32 -5.10 -1.55
C SER A 78 12.70 -4.76 -0.99
N LEU A 79 13.47 -5.73 -0.49
CA LEU A 79 14.83 -5.49 0.03
C LEU A 79 15.87 -5.30 -1.08
N GLU A 80 15.48 -5.42 -2.36
CA GLU A 80 16.37 -5.13 -3.48
C GLU A 80 16.77 -3.64 -3.51
N ARG A 81 17.95 -3.33 -4.08
CA ARG A 81 18.45 -1.96 -4.18
C ARG A 81 17.48 -1.09 -4.98
N ASP A 82 17.31 0.17 -4.57
CA ASP A 82 16.47 1.15 -5.25
C ASP A 82 15.00 0.68 -5.38
N SER A 83 14.48 0.02 -4.34
CA SER A 83 13.10 -0.47 -4.31
C SER A 83 12.15 0.43 -3.52
N LEU A 84 10.88 0.47 -3.91
CA LEU A 84 9.78 1.08 -3.18
C LEU A 84 8.72 0.02 -2.86
N LEU A 85 8.33 -0.07 -1.58
CA LEU A 85 7.16 -0.82 -1.15
C LEU A 85 6.01 0.14 -0.88
N ILE A 86 4.90 -0.03 -1.59
CA ILE A 86 3.64 0.66 -1.35
C ILE A 86 2.69 -0.31 -0.65
N VAL A 87 2.10 0.10 0.47
CA VAL A 87 1.04 -0.64 1.14
C VAL A 87 -0.21 0.23 1.15
N GLY A 88 -1.24 -0.18 0.41
CA GLY A 88 -2.55 0.45 0.39
C GLY A 88 -3.56 -0.37 1.19
N TYR A 89 -4.49 0.29 1.87
CA TYR A 89 -5.62 -0.35 2.52
C TYR A 89 -6.93 0.28 2.03
N THR A 90 -7.90 -0.57 1.69
CA THR A 90 -9.25 -0.18 1.28
C THR A 90 -10.25 -0.90 2.17
N GLY A 91 -11.04 -0.13 2.90
CA GLY A 91 -12.04 -0.60 3.84
C GLY A 91 -12.18 0.35 5.01
N HIS A 92 -12.87 -0.09 6.04
CA HIS A 92 -13.12 0.76 7.20
C HIS A 92 -11.86 0.97 8.06
N GLY A 93 -11.60 2.24 8.39
CA GLY A 93 -10.54 2.66 9.29
C GLY A 93 -11.13 3.44 10.46
N GLY A 94 -10.57 3.20 11.64
CA GLY A 94 -10.85 3.94 12.86
C GLY A 94 -9.58 4.51 13.46
N VAL A 95 -9.75 5.40 14.43
CA VAL A 95 -8.65 5.88 15.27
C VAL A 95 -8.97 5.44 16.70
N SER A 96 -8.05 4.68 17.30
CA SER A 96 -8.16 4.27 18.69
C SER A 96 -8.05 5.48 19.64
N ARG A 97 -8.39 5.28 20.91
CA ARG A 97 -8.28 6.35 21.93
C ARG A 97 -6.85 6.87 22.11
N ASP A 98 -5.85 6.04 21.83
CA ASP A 98 -4.43 6.38 21.84
C ASP A 98 -3.90 6.79 20.45
N GLN A 99 -4.78 7.23 19.56
CA GLN A 99 -4.46 7.79 18.23
C GLN A 99 -3.74 6.82 17.27
N ARG A 100 -3.80 5.51 17.54
CA ARG A 100 -3.33 4.51 16.59
C ARG A 100 -4.40 4.25 15.54
N PHE A 101 -3.96 4.11 14.29
CA PHE A 101 -4.84 3.67 13.22
C PHE A 101 -5.27 2.24 13.50
N MET A 102 -6.58 2.04 13.56
CA MET A 102 -7.21 0.74 13.67
C MET A 102 -7.87 0.40 12.35
N VAL A 103 -7.68 -0.84 11.94
CA VAL A 103 -8.32 -1.43 10.77
C VAL A 103 -9.26 -2.51 11.27
N SER A 104 -10.55 -2.41 10.96
CA SER A 104 -11.58 -3.34 11.43
C SER A 104 -12.53 -3.70 10.29
N ALA A 105 -12.96 -4.96 10.25
CA ALA A 105 -14.10 -5.35 9.43
C ALA A 105 -15.39 -4.71 9.97
N PHE A 106 -16.39 -4.48 9.12
CA PHE A 106 -17.72 -4.10 9.59
C PHE A 106 -18.30 -5.23 10.45
N GLU A 107 -18.62 -4.94 11.70
CA GLU A 107 -19.56 -5.78 12.47
C GLU A 107 -20.96 -5.29 12.14
N VAL A 108 -21.76 -6.16 11.51
CA VAL A 108 -23.20 -5.94 11.30
C VAL A 108 -23.96 -6.43 12.53
#